data_AF-A0A0M3TKD1-F1
#
_entry.id   AF-A0A0M3TKD1-F1
#
_cell.length_a   1.000
_cell.length_b   1.000
_cell.length_c   1.000
_cell.angle_alpha   90.00
_cell.angle_beta   90.00
_cell.angle_gamma   90.00
#
_symmetry.space_group_name_H-M   'P 1'
#
loop_
_entity.id
_entity.type
_entity.pdbx_description
1 polymer ?
#
loop_
_entity_poly.entity_id
_entity_poly.type
_entity_poly.pdbx_seq_one_letter_code
_entity_poly.pdbx_strand_id
1 'polypeptide(L)'
;MTGYIPTLEQIDELHRKIAPSKAAYELVHTHCVIVATIGCQIVRRQNALFTRRCTLPKDAEVPPTAGVTGGHVPPRLLDEHLVLIGGLLHDIGTYRVFKHDGSDGEPLKFSKKRYILHGLKGYEYLLDEGVDESIAQFCRNHTGVGLTREDVVRQELPLPPADYVPMNLEQEVVMYADKFHSKSVPPKFLQVEAYTARAERFGGENKQRWLDLVAKYGVPDIPALAEKYGMRMI
;
A
#
# COMPACT_ATOMS: atom_id res chain seq x y z
N MET A 1 24.01 -11.94 4.10
CA MET A 1 24.38 -10.54 4.37
C MET A 1 23.10 -9.83 4.77
N THR A 2 23.09 -9.09 5.87
CA THR A 2 21.95 -8.21 6.21
C THR A 2 21.93 -7.08 5.19
N GLY A 3 20.78 -6.83 4.55
CA GLY A 3 20.68 -5.77 3.55
C GLY A 3 20.71 -4.38 4.20
N TYR A 4 20.63 -3.32 3.39
CA TYR A 4 20.54 -1.95 3.92
C TYR A 4 19.10 -1.43 3.92
N ILE A 5 18.80 -0.50 4.82
CA ILE A 5 17.55 0.27 4.81
C ILE A 5 17.79 1.52 3.96
N PRO A 6 17.05 1.73 2.85
CA PRO A 6 17.35 2.81 1.93
C PRO A 6 16.92 4.18 2.49
N THR A 7 17.70 5.22 2.19
CA THR A 7 17.30 6.61 2.39
C THR A 7 16.25 7.04 1.36
N LEU A 8 15.60 8.19 1.55
CA LEU A 8 14.64 8.72 0.58
C LEU A 8 15.28 8.98 -0.81
N GLU A 9 16.54 9.40 -0.84
CA GLU A 9 17.30 9.60 -2.08
C GLU A 9 17.56 8.26 -2.78
N GLN A 10 18.00 7.23 -2.03
CA GLN A 10 18.20 5.89 -2.58
C GLN A 10 16.90 5.27 -3.07
N ILE A 11 15.76 5.57 -2.45
CA ILE A 11 14.44 5.14 -2.95
C ILE A 11 14.13 5.77 -4.31
N ASP A 12 14.32 7.08 -4.47
CA ASP A 12 14.12 7.77 -5.75
C ASP A 12 15.07 7.19 -6.83
N GLU A 13 16.34 6.94 -6.49
CA GLU A 13 17.30 6.27 -7.36
C GLU A 13 16.84 4.86 -7.78
N LEU A 14 16.37 4.04 -6.83
CA LEU A 14 15.85 2.70 -7.10
C LEU A 14 14.69 2.74 -8.09
N HIS A 15 13.76 3.68 -7.95
CA HIS A 15 12.65 3.88 -8.88
C HIS A 15 13.14 4.34 -10.26
N ARG A 16 14.06 5.30 -10.33
CA ARG A 16 14.60 5.81 -11.61
C ARG A 16 15.36 4.72 -12.37
N LYS A 17 16.14 3.91 -11.66
CA LYS A 17 16.97 2.84 -12.23
C LYS A 17 16.13 1.77 -12.95
N ILE A 18 14.98 1.40 -12.38
CA ILE A 18 14.13 0.33 -12.91
C ILE A 18 13.00 0.82 -13.83
N ALA A 19 12.64 2.10 -13.77
CA ALA A 19 11.53 2.63 -14.55
C ALA A 19 11.85 2.58 -16.06
N PRO A 20 11.01 1.93 -16.89
CA PRO A 20 11.26 1.77 -18.32
C PRO A 20 11.03 3.06 -19.11
N SER A 21 10.29 4.02 -18.55
CA SER A 21 9.99 5.30 -19.17
C SER A 21 9.69 6.36 -18.11
N LYS A 22 9.77 7.63 -18.49
CA LYS A 22 9.38 8.75 -17.63
C LYS A 22 7.89 8.67 -17.23
N ALA A 23 7.01 8.31 -18.17
CA ALA A 23 5.58 8.16 -17.89
C ALA A 23 5.31 7.04 -16.86
N ALA A 24 6.00 5.89 -17.00
CA ALA A 24 5.92 4.82 -16.03
C ALA A 24 6.41 5.28 -14.65
N TYR A 25 7.58 5.94 -14.60
CA TYR A 25 8.14 6.52 -13.38
C TYR A 25 7.13 7.40 -12.67
N GLU A 26 6.61 8.42 -13.36
CA GLU A 26 5.68 9.40 -12.81
C GLU A 26 4.41 8.73 -12.27
N LEU A 27 3.83 7.77 -13.00
CA LEU A 27 2.60 7.09 -12.56
C LEU A 27 2.82 6.25 -11.29
N VAL A 28 3.84 5.40 -11.27
CA VAL A 28 4.07 4.46 -10.16
C VAL A 28 4.64 5.18 -8.95
N HIS A 29 5.60 6.08 -9.14
CA HIS A 29 6.20 6.84 -8.04
C HIS A 29 5.16 7.76 -7.37
N THR A 30 4.33 8.46 -8.14
CA THR A 30 3.25 9.30 -7.57
C THR A 30 2.28 8.47 -6.74
N HIS A 31 1.91 7.27 -7.21
CA HIS A 31 1.09 6.36 -6.42
C HIS A 31 1.75 5.96 -5.11
N CYS A 32 3.04 5.61 -5.12
CA CYS A 32 3.78 5.25 -3.92
C CYS A 32 3.86 6.41 -2.93
N VAL A 33 4.07 7.64 -3.40
CA VAL A 33 4.03 8.86 -2.58
C VAL A 33 2.64 9.07 -1.94
N ILE A 34 1.56 8.87 -2.69
CA ILE A 34 0.19 8.95 -2.18
C ILE A 34 -0.03 7.90 -1.08
N VAL A 35 0.35 6.64 -1.32
CA VAL A 35 0.18 5.55 -0.36
C VAL A 35 1.01 5.77 0.90
N ALA A 36 2.26 6.19 0.77
CA ALA A 36 3.11 6.56 1.90
C ALA A 36 2.50 7.71 2.72
N THR A 37 1.94 8.73 2.04
CA THR A 37 1.24 9.85 2.71
C THR A 37 0.06 9.34 3.55
N ILE A 38 -0.80 8.51 2.96
CA ILE A 38 -1.97 7.94 3.65
C ILE A 38 -1.51 7.05 4.82
N GLY A 39 -0.49 6.23 4.61
CA GLY A 39 0.09 5.36 5.63
C GLY A 39 0.59 6.17 6.84
N CYS A 40 1.35 7.26 6.62
CA CYS A 40 1.81 8.13 7.69
C CYS A 40 0.64 8.80 8.43
N GLN A 41 -0.42 9.23 7.72
CA GLN A 41 -1.63 9.78 8.36
C GLN A 41 -2.28 8.75 9.30
N ILE A 42 -2.41 7.50 8.86
CA ILE A 42 -2.96 6.39 9.66
C ILE A 42 -2.06 6.09 10.86
N VAL A 43 -0.74 6.01 10.70
CA VAL A 43 0.19 5.78 11.82
C VAL A 43 0.09 6.87 12.87
N ARG A 44 0.07 8.14 12.45
CA ARG A 44 -0.08 9.28 13.37
C ARG A 44 -1.38 9.20 14.15
N ARG A 45 -2.48 8.79 13.50
CA ARG A 45 -3.77 8.53 14.16
C ARG A 45 -3.66 7.40 15.18
N GLN A 46 -3.12 6.25 14.79
CA GLN A 46 -2.93 5.10 15.67
C GLN A 46 -2.07 5.46 16.90
N ASN A 47 -0.98 6.21 16.70
CA ASN A 47 -0.09 6.64 17.77
C ASN A 47 -0.76 7.68 18.70
N ALA A 48 -1.61 8.56 18.16
CA ALA A 48 -2.42 9.47 18.98
C ALA A 48 -3.44 8.72 19.85
N LEU A 49 -4.11 7.70 19.30
CA LEU A 49 -5.01 6.81 20.04
C LEU A 49 -4.26 6.06 21.16
N PHE A 50 -3.08 5.53 20.87
CA PHE A 50 -2.22 4.86 21.85
C PHE A 50 -1.81 5.78 23.00
N THR A 51 -1.27 6.95 22.66
CA THR A 51 -0.78 7.93 23.63
C THR A 51 -1.90 8.42 24.54
N ARG A 52 -3.11 8.62 24.00
CA ARG A 52 -4.27 9.04 24.80
C ARG A 52 -4.78 7.95 25.74
N ARG A 53 -4.81 6.68 25.32
CA ARG A 53 -5.15 5.58 26.24
C ARG A 53 -4.23 5.57 27.47
N CYS A 54 -2.97 5.95 27.29
CA CYS A 54 -2.00 6.01 28.38
C CYS A 54 -2.09 7.29 29.23
N THR A 55 -2.75 8.35 28.76
CA THR A 55 -2.69 9.69 29.38
C THR A 55 -4.06 10.28 29.78
N LEU A 56 -5.18 9.75 29.28
CA LEU A 56 -6.53 10.30 29.50
C LEU A 56 -7.51 9.25 30.06
N PRO A 57 -8.61 9.68 30.70
CA PRO A 57 -9.72 8.79 31.10
C PRO A 57 -10.29 8.03 29.89
N LYS A 58 -10.84 6.83 30.14
CA LYS A 58 -11.34 5.91 29.09
C LYS A 58 -12.38 6.51 28.15
N ASP A 59 -13.16 7.47 28.63
CA ASP A 59 -14.30 8.03 27.89
C ASP A 59 -13.97 9.33 27.13
N ALA A 60 -12.69 9.74 27.11
CA ALA A 60 -12.27 10.94 26.40
C ALA A 60 -12.27 10.73 24.88
N GLU A 61 -13.11 11.47 24.15
CA GLU A 61 -13.12 11.45 22.69
C GLU A 61 -11.76 11.87 22.11
N VAL A 62 -11.33 11.17 21.06
CA VAL A 62 -10.13 11.53 20.29
C VAL A 62 -10.55 12.18 18.98
N PRO A 63 -10.39 13.51 18.84
CA PRO A 63 -10.77 14.21 17.61
C PRO A 63 -9.97 13.65 16.43
N PRO A 64 -10.46 13.79 15.19
CA PRO A 64 -9.73 13.39 13.99
C PRO A 64 -8.28 13.88 14.04
N THR A 65 -7.34 13.03 13.65
CA THR A 65 -5.89 13.35 13.71
C THR A 65 -5.27 13.06 12.35
N ALA A 66 -4.49 14.02 11.83
CA ALA A 66 -3.85 13.91 10.52
C ALA A 66 -4.82 13.59 9.36
N GLY A 67 -6.09 14.00 9.47
CA GLY A 67 -7.11 13.71 8.47
C GLY A 67 -7.64 12.28 8.52
N VAL A 68 -7.51 11.56 9.64
CA VAL A 68 -8.07 10.21 9.83
C VAL A 68 -9.07 10.20 10.99
N THR A 69 -10.21 9.55 10.78
CA THR A 69 -11.29 9.38 11.76
C THR A 69 -11.44 7.91 12.16
N GLY A 70 -11.96 7.62 13.37
CA GLY A 70 -12.10 6.25 13.86
C GLY A 70 -10.78 5.60 14.28
N GLY A 71 -10.72 4.27 14.14
CA GLY A 71 -9.58 3.42 14.49
C GLY A 71 -9.64 2.85 15.91
N HIS A 72 -9.00 1.70 16.11
CA HIS A 72 -8.81 1.06 17.40
C HIS A 72 -7.44 1.39 17.98
N VAL A 73 -7.32 1.44 19.31
CA VAL A 73 -6.02 1.66 19.95
C VAL A 73 -5.07 0.52 19.61
N PRO A 74 -3.87 0.77 19.05
CA PRO A 74 -2.95 -0.30 18.69
C PRO A 74 -2.32 -0.95 19.95
N PRO A 75 -1.69 -2.13 19.83
CA PRO A 75 -1.03 -2.78 20.96
C PRO A 75 0.27 -2.07 21.37
N ARG A 76 0.90 -1.30 20.47
CA ARG A 76 2.13 -0.52 20.67
C ARG A 76 2.12 0.72 19.77
N LEU A 77 3.09 1.61 19.94
CA LEU A 77 3.39 2.64 18.93
C LEU A 77 3.85 1.97 17.63
N LEU A 78 3.40 2.52 16.50
CA LEU A 78 3.77 2.12 15.15
C LEU A 78 4.92 3.01 14.63
N ASP A 79 5.81 2.41 13.85
CA ASP A 79 6.95 3.11 13.25
C ASP A 79 6.52 3.84 11.96
N GLU A 80 6.40 5.17 12.04
CA GLU A 80 6.03 6.01 10.89
C GLU A 80 7.10 5.99 9.79
N HIS A 81 8.38 5.92 10.15
CA HIS A 81 9.47 5.92 9.18
C HIS A 81 9.49 4.61 8.38
N LEU A 82 9.22 3.48 9.03
CA LEU A 82 9.09 2.20 8.36
C LEU A 82 7.89 2.17 7.40
N VAL A 83 6.75 2.74 7.79
CA VAL A 83 5.57 2.88 6.90
C VAL A 83 5.86 3.82 5.73
N LEU A 84 6.62 4.90 5.95
CA LEU A 84 7.05 5.81 4.89
C LEU A 84 7.90 5.08 3.84
N ILE A 85 8.96 4.39 4.24
CA ILE A 85 9.83 3.63 3.33
C ILE A 85 9.04 2.53 2.63
N GLY A 86 8.27 1.76 3.39
CA GLY A 86 7.45 0.67 2.86
C GLY A 86 6.42 1.17 1.83
N GLY A 87 5.73 2.27 2.12
CA GLY A 87 4.77 2.89 1.21
C GLY A 87 5.41 3.46 -0.05
N LEU A 88 6.63 3.98 0.04
CA LEU A 88 7.36 4.47 -1.15
C LEU A 88 7.83 3.34 -2.06
N LEU A 89 8.09 2.14 -1.53
CA LEU A 89 8.64 1.03 -2.31
C LEU A 89 7.64 -0.06 -2.68
N HIS A 90 6.48 -0.17 -1.98
CA HIS A 90 5.59 -1.33 -2.07
C HIS A 90 5.25 -1.75 -3.52
N ASP A 91 5.09 -0.78 -4.42
CA ASP A 91 4.63 -1.03 -5.78
C ASP A 91 5.72 -0.87 -6.86
N ILE A 92 7.00 -0.81 -6.46
CA ILE A 92 8.14 -0.66 -7.37
C ILE A 92 8.22 -1.79 -8.42
N GLY A 93 7.76 -2.99 -8.07
CA GLY A 93 7.74 -4.11 -9.01
C GLY A 93 6.79 -3.94 -10.19
N THR A 94 5.89 -2.95 -10.16
CA THR A 94 4.98 -2.66 -11.28
C THR A 94 5.74 -2.35 -12.56
N TYR A 95 6.91 -1.72 -12.47
CA TYR A 95 7.75 -1.40 -13.63
C TYR A 95 8.10 -2.63 -14.49
N ARG A 96 8.15 -3.84 -13.89
CA ARG A 96 8.48 -5.10 -14.58
C ARG A 96 7.28 -5.84 -15.17
N VAL A 97 6.05 -5.36 -14.96
CA VAL A 97 4.82 -6.07 -15.34
C VAL A 97 3.83 -5.25 -16.16
N PHE A 98 4.26 -4.09 -16.67
CA PHE A 98 3.51 -3.37 -17.69
C PHE A 98 3.27 -4.27 -18.91
N LYS A 99 2.07 -4.17 -19.49
CA LYS A 99 1.78 -4.73 -20.81
C LYS A 99 2.36 -3.82 -21.90
N HIS A 100 2.30 -2.52 -21.66
CA HIS A 100 2.90 -1.48 -22.49
C HIS A 100 3.36 -0.35 -21.55
N ASP A 101 4.62 0.05 -21.68
CA ASP A 101 5.34 0.86 -20.71
C ASP A 101 5.53 2.33 -21.13
N GLY A 102 4.95 2.72 -22.26
CA GLY A 102 5.00 4.10 -22.76
C GLY A 102 6.38 4.57 -23.26
N SER A 103 7.35 3.67 -23.43
CA SER A 103 8.67 4.00 -23.97
C SER A 103 8.64 4.51 -25.42
N ASP A 104 7.61 4.14 -26.19
CA ASP A 104 7.34 4.58 -27.56
C ASP A 104 6.37 5.78 -27.65
N GLY A 105 5.98 6.36 -26.52
CA GLY A 105 5.01 7.47 -26.43
C GLY A 105 3.54 7.07 -26.39
N GLU A 106 3.21 5.78 -26.54
CA GLU A 106 1.83 5.30 -26.41
C GLU A 106 1.37 5.20 -24.93
N PRO A 107 0.06 5.18 -24.65
CA PRO A 107 -0.44 5.14 -23.27
C PRO A 107 -0.07 3.85 -22.53
N LEU A 108 0.29 4.00 -21.24
CA LEU A 108 0.56 2.90 -20.32
C LEU A 108 -0.60 1.90 -20.26
N LYS A 109 -0.29 0.59 -20.35
CA LYS A 109 -1.28 -0.49 -20.22
C LYS A 109 -0.83 -1.51 -19.19
N PHE A 110 -1.72 -1.83 -18.26
CA PHE A 110 -1.49 -2.86 -17.24
C PHE A 110 -1.85 -4.26 -17.75
N SER A 111 -1.04 -5.26 -17.41
CA SER A 111 -1.35 -6.66 -17.71
C SER A 111 -2.31 -7.24 -16.67
N LYS A 112 -3.61 -7.40 -16.97
CA LYS A 112 -4.58 -7.93 -15.99
C LYS A 112 -4.15 -9.27 -15.35
N LYS A 113 -3.65 -10.21 -16.15
CA LYS A 113 -3.26 -11.55 -15.67
C LYS A 113 -1.92 -11.54 -14.92
N ARG A 114 -0.97 -10.73 -15.35
CA ARG A 114 0.39 -10.71 -14.78
C ARG A 114 0.59 -9.64 -13.71
N TYR A 115 -0.36 -8.72 -13.54
CA TYR A 115 -0.21 -7.61 -12.61
C TYR A 115 0.09 -8.09 -11.20
N ILE A 116 -0.55 -9.18 -10.75
CA ILE A 116 -0.32 -9.78 -9.42
C ILE A 116 1.16 -10.13 -9.13
N LEU A 117 1.99 -10.32 -10.16
CA LEU A 117 3.42 -10.59 -10.02
C LEU A 117 4.22 -9.38 -9.54
N HIS A 118 3.67 -8.15 -9.59
CA HIS A 118 4.42 -6.94 -9.22
C HIS A 118 4.97 -7.02 -7.80
N GLY A 119 4.21 -7.55 -6.84
CA GLY A 119 4.67 -7.67 -5.46
C GLY A 119 5.92 -8.55 -5.34
N LEU A 120 5.91 -9.73 -5.98
CA LEU A 120 7.06 -10.63 -6.00
C LEU A 120 8.24 -10.06 -6.82
N LYS A 121 7.97 -9.42 -7.96
CA LYS A 121 9.02 -8.82 -8.80
C LYS A 121 9.69 -7.62 -8.14
N GLY A 122 8.95 -6.87 -7.32
CA GLY A 122 9.49 -5.79 -6.49
C GLY A 122 10.35 -6.34 -5.36
N TYR A 123 9.87 -7.37 -4.67
CA TYR A 123 10.63 -8.07 -3.63
C TYR A 123 11.97 -8.60 -4.15
N GLU A 124 11.95 -9.35 -5.26
CA GLU A 124 13.17 -9.88 -5.90
C GLU A 124 14.13 -8.76 -6.29
N TYR A 125 13.63 -7.70 -6.92
CA TYR A 125 14.45 -6.56 -7.34
C TYR A 125 15.15 -5.88 -6.16
N LEU A 126 14.42 -5.63 -5.07
CA LEU A 126 15.00 -4.96 -3.90
C LEU A 126 16.09 -5.81 -3.23
N LEU A 127 15.90 -7.13 -3.17
CA LEU A 127 16.94 -8.03 -2.68
C LEU A 127 18.18 -8.04 -3.59
N ASP A 128 17.98 -8.04 -4.91
CA ASP A 128 19.09 -7.97 -5.89
C ASP A 128 19.88 -6.66 -5.76
N GLU A 129 19.21 -5.55 -5.41
CA GLU A 129 19.83 -4.25 -5.13
C GLU A 129 20.48 -4.17 -3.73
N GLY A 130 20.36 -5.22 -2.91
CA GLY A 130 20.93 -5.29 -1.56
C GLY A 130 20.10 -4.63 -0.46
N VAL A 131 18.85 -4.25 -0.76
CA VAL A 131 17.91 -3.73 0.25
C VAL A 131 17.53 -4.85 1.21
N ASP A 132 17.40 -4.49 2.49
CA ASP A 132 17.04 -5.45 3.53
C ASP A 132 15.67 -6.08 3.30
N GLU A 133 15.57 -7.37 3.62
CA GLU A 133 14.34 -8.14 3.40
C GLU A 133 13.15 -7.56 4.17
N SER A 134 13.37 -6.97 5.35
CA SER A 134 12.33 -6.31 6.14
C SER A 134 11.63 -5.17 5.37
N ILE A 135 12.33 -4.54 4.43
CA ILE A 135 11.79 -3.52 3.52
C ILE A 135 11.22 -4.18 2.25
N ALA A 136 11.94 -5.13 1.65
CA ALA A 136 11.49 -5.80 0.42
C ALA A 136 10.13 -6.51 0.59
N GLN A 137 9.84 -7.02 1.80
CA GLN A 137 8.57 -7.68 2.11
C GLN A 137 7.34 -6.77 1.99
N PHE A 138 7.49 -5.44 2.07
CA PHE A 138 6.38 -4.51 1.76
C PHE A 138 5.89 -4.69 0.32
N CYS A 139 6.78 -4.96 -0.63
CA CYS A 139 6.38 -5.31 -1.99
C CYS A 139 5.63 -6.65 -2.03
N ARG A 140 6.19 -7.67 -1.37
CA ARG A 140 5.66 -9.03 -1.41
C ARG A 140 4.25 -9.16 -0.81
N ASN A 141 3.95 -8.41 0.25
CA ASN A 141 2.85 -8.71 1.15
C ASN A 141 1.71 -7.67 1.17
N HIS A 142 1.69 -6.70 0.25
CA HIS A 142 0.68 -5.62 0.26
C HIS A 142 -0.53 -5.85 -0.64
N THR A 143 -0.59 -6.93 -1.42
CA THR A 143 -1.68 -7.10 -2.38
C THR A 143 -2.98 -7.56 -1.72
N GLY A 144 -4.09 -6.95 -2.11
CA GLY A 144 -5.41 -7.28 -1.56
C GLY A 144 -5.50 -6.99 -0.06
N VAL A 145 -6.25 -7.80 0.67
CA VAL A 145 -6.36 -7.71 2.14
C VAL A 145 -5.59 -8.85 2.81
N GLY A 146 -4.41 -9.15 2.25
CA GLY A 146 -3.59 -10.31 2.57
C GLY A 146 -3.95 -11.49 1.69
N LEU A 147 -3.02 -11.93 0.84
CA LEU A 147 -3.24 -13.03 -0.08
C LEU A 147 -2.70 -14.34 0.54
N THR A 148 -3.59 -15.26 0.88
CA THR A 148 -3.19 -16.55 1.47
C THR A 148 -2.71 -17.55 0.42
N ARG A 149 -2.01 -18.60 0.85
CA ARG A 149 -1.66 -19.74 -0.02
C ARG A 149 -2.89 -20.36 -0.65
N GLU A 150 -3.97 -20.48 0.12
CA GLU A 150 -5.25 -21.01 -0.36
C GLU A 150 -5.85 -20.11 -1.43
N ASP A 151 -5.79 -18.79 -1.26
CA ASP A 151 -6.20 -17.83 -2.29
C ASP A 151 -5.39 -18.00 -3.58
N VAL A 152 -4.07 -18.18 -3.47
CA VAL A 152 -3.18 -18.40 -4.63
C VAL A 152 -3.58 -19.64 -5.40
N VAL A 153 -3.80 -20.76 -4.71
CA VAL A 153 -4.19 -22.03 -5.34
C VAL A 153 -5.61 -21.95 -5.92
N ARG A 154 -6.57 -21.47 -5.12
CA ARG A 154 -7.99 -21.41 -5.49
C ARG A 154 -8.26 -20.48 -6.67
N GLN A 155 -7.53 -19.37 -6.77
CA GLN A 155 -7.68 -18.41 -7.86
C GLN A 155 -6.72 -18.69 -9.04
N GLU A 156 -5.95 -19.78 -8.98
CA GLU A 156 -4.94 -20.15 -9.99
C GLU A 156 -3.99 -18.99 -10.33
N LEU A 157 -3.56 -18.25 -9.29
CA LEU A 157 -2.69 -17.10 -9.49
C LEU A 157 -1.33 -17.57 -9.99
N PRO A 158 -0.67 -16.80 -10.90
CA PRO A 158 0.68 -17.11 -11.39
C PRO A 158 1.77 -16.85 -10.33
N LEU A 159 1.49 -17.15 -9.06
CA LEU A 159 2.42 -17.01 -7.94
C LEU A 159 2.78 -18.41 -7.41
N PRO A 160 3.99 -18.61 -6.89
CA PRO A 160 4.29 -19.77 -6.05
C PRO A 160 3.26 -19.92 -4.92
N PRO A 161 2.74 -21.13 -4.63
CA PRO A 161 1.81 -21.32 -3.53
C PRO A 161 2.43 -21.02 -2.16
N ALA A 162 2.14 -19.83 -1.63
CA ALA A 162 2.63 -19.35 -0.34
C ALA A 162 1.70 -18.26 0.22
N ASP A 163 1.86 -17.92 1.50
CA ASP A 163 1.21 -16.75 2.08
C ASP A 163 1.98 -15.48 1.71
N TYR A 164 1.23 -14.48 1.26
CA TYR A 164 1.64 -13.13 0.88
C TYR A 164 0.82 -12.13 1.71
N VAL A 165 0.94 -12.28 3.03
CA VAL A 165 0.20 -11.50 4.04
C VAL A 165 1.17 -10.62 4.84
N PRO A 166 0.73 -9.47 5.37
CA PRO A 166 1.58 -8.62 6.21
C PRO A 166 2.18 -9.37 7.39
N MET A 167 3.47 -9.16 7.63
CA MET A 167 4.21 -9.80 8.74
C MET A 167 4.22 -8.96 10.01
N ASN A 168 3.80 -7.69 9.93
CA ASN A 168 3.74 -6.75 11.03
C ASN A 168 2.67 -5.66 10.78
N LEU A 169 2.43 -4.81 11.78
CA LEU A 169 1.41 -3.75 11.71
C LEU A 169 1.74 -2.69 10.66
N GLU A 170 3.02 -2.40 10.45
CA GLU A 170 3.49 -1.41 9.48
C GLU A 170 3.22 -1.87 8.03
N GLN A 171 3.51 -3.14 7.70
CA GLN A 171 3.14 -3.74 6.41
C GLN A 171 1.61 -3.76 6.24
N GLU A 172 0.85 -4.03 7.30
CA GLU A 172 -0.62 -4.03 7.24
C GLU A 172 -1.16 -2.61 7.00
N VAL A 173 -0.56 -1.57 7.59
CA VAL A 173 -0.91 -0.18 7.30
C VAL A 173 -0.65 0.17 5.85
N VAL A 174 0.52 -0.19 5.28
CA VAL A 174 0.81 0.09 3.86
C VAL A 174 -0.15 -0.67 2.94
N MET A 175 -0.42 -1.94 3.24
CA MET A 175 -1.43 -2.73 2.53
C MET A 175 -2.80 -2.08 2.56
N TYR A 176 -3.23 -1.57 3.71
CA TYR A 176 -4.51 -0.89 3.89
C TYR A 176 -4.56 0.46 3.17
N ALA A 177 -3.52 1.29 3.33
CA ALA A 177 -3.38 2.61 2.70
C ALA A 177 -3.44 2.53 1.17
N ASP A 178 -2.82 1.49 0.58
CA ASP A 178 -2.86 1.22 -0.85
C ASP A 178 -4.30 1.13 -1.41
N LYS A 179 -5.28 0.73 -0.60
CA LYS A 179 -6.65 0.46 -1.09
C LYS A 179 -7.45 1.71 -1.39
N PHE A 180 -6.98 2.86 -0.92
CA PHE A 180 -7.60 4.15 -1.15
C PHE A 180 -7.13 4.84 -2.43
N HIS A 181 -6.15 4.29 -3.16
CA HIS A 181 -5.69 4.87 -4.41
C HIS A 181 -5.49 3.81 -5.50
N SER A 182 -5.81 4.15 -6.74
CA SER A 182 -5.58 3.31 -7.90
C SER A 182 -4.86 4.10 -8.98
N LYS A 183 -3.66 3.66 -9.34
CA LYS A 183 -2.90 4.15 -10.50
C LYS A 183 -3.40 3.61 -11.85
N SER A 184 -4.69 3.27 -11.95
CA SER A 184 -5.34 3.10 -13.25
C SER A 184 -5.16 4.36 -14.09
N VAL A 185 -5.35 4.30 -15.41
CA VAL A 185 -5.30 5.50 -16.25
C VAL A 185 -6.74 5.89 -16.63
N PRO A 186 -7.27 7.05 -16.19
CA PRO A 186 -6.66 8.03 -15.27
C PRO A 186 -6.64 7.56 -13.79
N PRO A 187 -5.68 8.07 -12.98
CA PRO A 187 -5.61 7.76 -11.55
C PRO A 187 -6.84 8.25 -10.78
N LYS A 188 -7.12 7.59 -9.65
CA LYS A 188 -8.30 7.89 -8.84
C LYS A 188 -8.13 7.43 -7.40
N PHE A 189 -8.86 8.10 -6.52
CA PHE A 189 -9.07 7.64 -5.15
C PHE A 189 -10.29 6.74 -5.05
N LEU A 190 -10.29 5.87 -4.05
CA LEU A 190 -11.40 4.97 -3.72
C LEU A 190 -11.90 5.27 -2.32
N GLN A 191 -13.22 5.29 -2.17
CA GLN A 191 -13.86 5.29 -0.85
C GLN A 191 -13.95 3.86 -0.29
N VAL A 192 -14.32 3.79 0.99
CA VAL A 192 -14.53 2.51 1.69
C VAL A 192 -15.51 1.62 0.94
N GLU A 193 -16.62 2.17 0.48
CA GLU A 193 -17.68 1.46 -0.23
C GLU A 193 -17.18 0.92 -1.57
N ALA A 194 -16.41 1.73 -2.30
CA ALA A 194 -15.86 1.35 -3.59
C ALA A 194 -14.86 0.19 -3.46
N TYR A 195 -13.98 0.22 -2.45
CA TYR A 195 -13.08 -0.90 -2.20
C TYR A 195 -13.80 -2.11 -1.59
N THR A 196 -14.84 -1.91 -0.77
CA THR A 196 -15.69 -3.00 -0.24
C THR A 196 -16.28 -3.82 -1.39
N ALA A 197 -16.89 -3.16 -2.37
CA ALA A 197 -17.43 -3.81 -3.57
C ALA A 197 -16.34 -4.48 -4.42
N ARG A 198 -15.09 -3.99 -4.37
CA ARG A 198 -13.95 -4.63 -5.05
C ARG A 198 -13.48 -5.88 -4.30
N ALA A 199 -13.38 -5.82 -2.98
CA ALA A 199 -12.95 -6.94 -2.14
C ALA A 199 -13.94 -8.12 -2.23
N GLU A 200 -15.25 -7.84 -2.25
CA GLU A 200 -16.31 -8.86 -2.34
C GLU A 200 -16.24 -9.69 -3.63
N ARG A 201 -15.70 -9.14 -4.73
CA ARG A 201 -15.48 -9.89 -5.99
C ARG A 201 -14.48 -11.04 -5.82
N PHE A 202 -13.66 -10.99 -4.78
CA PHE A 202 -12.71 -12.04 -4.43
C PHE A 202 -13.21 -12.91 -3.25
N GLY A 203 -14.49 -12.81 -2.88
CA GLY A 203 -15.13 -13.60 -1.82
C GLY A 203 -15.60 -12.77 -0.62
N GLY A 204 -16.62 -13.27 0.09
CA GLY A 204 -17.17 -12.63 1.28
C GLY A 204 -16.16 -12.48 2.42
N GLU A 205 -15.20 -13.39 2.53
CA GLU A 205 -14.10 -13.30 3.50
C GLU A 205 -13.18 -12.09 3.23
N ASN A 206 -12.94 -11.75 1.96
CA ASN A 206 -12.14 -10.57 1.61
C ASN A 206 -12.88 -9.27 1.94
N LYS A 207 -14.20 -9.25 1.75
CA LYS A 207 -15.04 -8.14 2.21
C LYS A 207 -14.96 -7.98 3.72
N GLN A 208 -15.09 -9.07 4.49
CA GLN A 208 -15.03 -9.01 5.94
C GLN A 208 -13.64 -8.51 6.42
N ARG A 209 -12.56 -9.10 5.90
CA ARG A 209 -11.19 -8.65 6.20
C ARG A 209 -10.97 -7.17 5.89
N TRP A 210 -11.52 -6.67 4.78
CA TRP A 210 -11.48 -5.23 4.47
C TRP A 210 -12.21 -4.38 5.53
N LEU A 211 -13.43 -4.75 5.92
CA LEU A 211 -14.20 -4.02 6.92
C LEU A 211 -13.54 -4.05 8.30
N ASP A 212 -12.90 -5.17 8.64
CA ASP A 212 -12.13 -5.29 9.88
C ASP A 212 -10.92 -4.33 9.88
N LEU A 213 -10.23 -4.18 8.74
CA LEU A 213 -9.16 -3.19 8.58
C LEU A 213 -9.69 -1.75 8.69
N VAL A 214 -10.86 -1.47 8.10
CA VAL A 214 -11.51 -0.15 8.22
C VAL A 214 -11.84 0.18 9.67
N ALA A 215 -12.41 -0.77 10.41
CA ALA A 215 -12.66 -0.60 11.84
C ALA A 215 -11.37 -0.40 12.63
N LYS A 216 -10.32 -1.19 12.31
CA LYS A 216 -9.03 -1.16 13.00
C LYS A 216 -8.27 0.14 12.80
N TYR A 217 -8.19 0.65 11.57
CA TYR A 217 -7.31 1.77 11.21
C TYR A 217 -8.05 3.10 11.00
N GLY A 218 -9.38 3.06 10.92
CA GLY A 218 -10.16 4.24 10.65
C GLY A 218 -10.11 4.69 9.18
N VAL A 219 -10.78 5.79 8.86
CA VAL A 219 -10.99 6.25 7.49
C VAL A 219 -10.21 7.55 7.26
N PRO A 220 -9.26 7.57 6.30
CA PRO A 220 -8.60 8.80 5.86
C PRO A 220 -9.57 9.73 5.12
N ASP A 221 -9.31 11.03 5.14
CA ASP A 221 -10.07 12.05 4.41
C ASP A 221 -9.75 11.99 2.91
N ILE A 222 -10.42 11.03 2.24
CA ILE A 222 -10.27 10.78 0.82
C ILE A 222 -10.72 11.99 -0.03
N PRO A 223 -11.81 12.70 0.29
CA PRO A 223 -12.16 13.94 -0.41
C PRO A 223 -11.03 14.98 -0.41
N ALA A 224 -10.41 15.26 0.75
CA ALA A 224 -9.30 16.21 0.84
C ALA A 224 -8.06 15.75 0.05
N LEU A 225 -7.76 14.44 0.04
CA LEU A 225 -6.68 13.89 -0.77
C LEU A 225 -6.97 13.99 -2.27
N ALA A 226 -8.20 13.66 -2.69
CA ALA A 226 -8.63 13.77 -4.08
C ALA A 226 -8.52 15.21 -4.59
N GLU A 227 -8.95 16.19 -3.80
CA GLU A 227 -8.79 17.62 -4.09
C GLU A 227 -7.31 18.01 -4.22
N LYS A 228 -6.48 17.65 -3.22
CA LYS A 228 -5.04 17.96 -3.21
C LYS A 228 -4.31 17.48 -4.47
N TYR A 229 -4.65 16.30 -4.96
CA TYR A 229 -3.99 15.71 -6.13
C TYR A 229 -4.73 15.98 -7.45
N GLY A 230 -5.87 16.70 -7.43
CA GLY A 230 -6.68 16.95 -8.62
C GLY A 230 -7.22 15.67 -9.28
N MET A 231 -7.47 14.63 -8.48
CA MET A 231 -7.91 13.32 -8.96
C MET A 231 -9.36 13.06 -8.60
N ARG A 232 -10.07 12.31 -9.45
CA ARG A 232 -11.44 11.90 -9.15
C ARG A 232 -11.47 10.85 -8.03
N MET A 233 -12.61 10.78 -7.36
CA MET A 233 -12.93 9.75 -6.37
C MET A 233 -14.00 8.81 -6.93
N ILE A 234 -13.99 7.55 -6.51
CA ILE A 234 -15.04 6.56 -6.79
C ILE A 234 -15.49 5.83 -5.54
#